data_AF-A0A7C3AI44-F1
#
_entry.id   AF-A0A7C3AI44-F1
#
_cell.length_a   1.000
_cell.length_b   1.000
_cell.length_c   1.000
_cell.angle_alpha   90.00
_cell.angle_beta   90.00
_cell.angle_gamma   90.00
#
_symmetry.space_group_name_H-M   'P 1'
#
loop_
_entity.id
_entity.type
_entity.pdbx_description
1 polymer ?
#
loop_
_entity_poly.entity_id
_entity_poly.type
_entity_poly.pdbx_seq_one_letter_code
_entity_poly.pdbx_strand_id
1 'polypeptide(L)' 'MAAIALKRKKEGNSRETNYRTLYILGITFSPLGIIYEIVYFVSGTKVFLVLGLAFIFMGLSYIAIGLGNRDKWKKP' A
#
# COMPACT_ATOMS: atom_id res chain seq x y z
N MET A 1 -19.00 -14.04 16.28
CA MET A 1 -19.37 -13.14 15.15
C MET A 1 -18.14 -12.55 14.44
N ALA A 2 -17.21 -11.87 15.14
CA ALA A 2 -16.04 -11.24 14.51
C ALA A 2 -15.11 -12.21 13.75
N ALA A 3 -14.82 -13.39 14.32
CA ALA A 3 -13.96 -14.39 13.68
C ALA A 3 -14.53 -14.96 12.36
N ILE A 4 -15.87 -15.06 12.27
CA ILE A 4 -16.56 -15.56 11.08
C ILE A 4 -16.60 -14.48 9.99
N ALA A 5 -16.75 -13.20 10.37
CA ALA A 5 -16.64 -12.08 9.43
C ALA A 5 -15.22 -11.94 8.85
N LEU A 6 -14.18 -12.16 9.66
CA LEU A 6 -12.78 -12.18 9.21
C LEU A 6 -12.50 -13.35 8.26
N LYS A 7 -13.05 -14.54 8.52
CA LYS A 7 -12.96 -15.68 7.60
C LYS A 7 -13.69 -15.43 6.28
N ARG A 8 -14.92 -14.91 6.31
CA ARG A 8 -15.70 -14.61 5.10
C ARG A 8 -15.09 -13.52 4.23
N LYS A 9 -14.40 -12.52 4.81
CA LYS A 9 -13.64 -11.52 4.04
C LYS A 9 -12.42 -12.14 3.32
N LYS A 10 -11.82 -13.19 3.91
CA LYS A 10 -10.71 -13.95 3.32
C LYS A 10 -11.18 -14.89 2.19
N GLU A 11 -12.41 -15.39 2.29
CA GLU A 11 -12.99 -16.35 1.34
C GLU A 11 -13.79 -15.69 0.18
N GLY A 12 -14.39 -14.52 0.40
CA GLY A 12 -15.33 -13.88 -0.55
C GLY A 12 -14.73 -13.20 -1.78
N ASN A 13 -13.40 -13.20 -1.96
CA ASN A 13 -12.75 -12.58 -3.12
C ASN A 13 -11.57 -13.41 -3.62
N SER A 14 -11.80 -14.70 -3.86
CA SER A 14 -10.80 -15.66 -4.36
C SER A 14 -10.37 -15.44 -5.83
N ARG A 15 -10.49 -14.21 -6.35
CA ARG A 15 -9.58 -13.78 -7.42
C ARG A 15 -8.20 -13.66 -6.78
N GLU A 16 -7.47 -14.76 -6.85
CA GLU A 16 -6.06 -14.93 -6.47
C GLU A 16 -5.33 -13.59 -6.44
N THR A 17 -4.97 -13.13 -5.24
CA THR A 17 -4.44 -11.78 -5.00
C THR A 17 -3.24 -11.53 -5.91
N ASN A 18 -3.31 -10.49 -6.73
CA ASN A 18 -2.19 -10.13 -7.60
C ASN A 18 -1.13 -9.36 -6.79
N TYR A 19 -0.20 -10.10 -6.18
CA TYR A 19 0.89 -9.55 -5.40
C TYR A 19 1.82 -8.64 -6.22
N ARG A 20 1.92 -8.85 -7.54
CA ARG A 20 2.66 -7.97 -8.45
C ARG A 20 1.97 -6.61 -8.55
N THR A 21 0.64 -6.58 -8.63
CA THR A 21 -0.13 -5.33 -8.59
C THR A 21 0.05 -4.60 -7.27
N LEU A 22 0.05 -5.31 -6.12
CA LEU A 22 0.34 -4.69 -4.82
C LEU A 22 1.73 -4.06 -4.79
N TYR A 23 2.76 -4.76 -5.29
CA TYR A 23 4.10 -4.21 -5.40
C TYR A 23 4.14 -2.92 -6.25
N ILE A 24 3.49 -2.93 -7.42
CA ILE A 24 3.40 -1.75 -8.30
C ILE A 24 2.69 -0.59 -7.58
N LEU A 25 1.57 -0.84 -6.91
CA LEU A 25 0.87 0.16 -6.10
C LEU A 25 1.78 0.78 -5.03
N GLY A 26 2.58 -0.05 -4.36
CA GLY A 26 3.54 0.41 -3.37
C GLY A 26 4.63 1.30 -3.95
N ILE A 27 5.19 0.94 -5.11
CA ILE A 27 6.15 1.78 -5.84
C ILE A 27 5.51 3.10 -6.29
N THR A 28 4.22 3.11 -6.65
CA THR A 28 3.53 4.34 -7.08
C THR A 28 3.22 5.26 -5.90
N PHE A 29 2.81 4.72 -4.75
CA PHE A 29 2.42 5.52 -3.59
C PHE A 29 3.61 6.07 -2.79
N SER A 30 4.73 5.36 -2.76
CA SER A 30 5.93 5.81 -2.04
C SER A 30 6.46 7.20 -2.51
N PRO A 31 6.65 7.48 -3.82
CA PRO A 31 7.09 8.78 -4.29
C PRO A 31 6.04 9.88 -4.08
N LEU A 32 4.73 9.56 -4.13
CA LEU A 32 3.69 10.52 -3.80
C LEU A 32 3.81 11.00 -2.34
N GLY A 33 4.09 10.08 -1.42
CA GLY A 33 4.32 10.45 -0.02
C GLY A 33 5.53 11.36 0.16
N ILE A 34 6.64 11.08 -0.53
CA ILE A 34 7.84 11.93 -0.53
C ILE A 34 7.51 13.34 -1.08
N ILE A 35 6.75 13.43 -2.17
CA ILE A 35 6.34 14.72 -2.74
C ILE A 35 5.52 15.53 -1.72
N TYR A 36 4.58 14.90 -1.01
CA TYR A 36 3.81 15.58 0.02
C TYR A 36 4.67 16.06 1.19
N GLU A 37 5.68 15.29 1.62
CA GLU A 37 6.65 15.75 2.62
C GLU A 37 7.42 16.98 2.14
N ILE A 38 7.90 16.98 0.88
CA ILE A 38 8.58 18.15 0.30
C ILE A 38 7.65 19.37 0.29
N VAL A 39 6.40 19.20 -0.12
CA VAL A 39 5.41 20.29 -0.13
C VAL A 39 5.13 20.78 1.29
N TYR A 40 5.09 19.90 2.29
CA TYR A 40 5.00 20.30 3.69
C TYR A 40 6.20 21.16 4.11
N PHE A 41 7.44 20.75 3.80
CA PHE A 41 8.64 21.52 4.13
C PHE A 41 8.67 22.92 3.49
N VAL A 42 8.11 23.06 2.28
CA VAL A 42 8.07 24.35 1.56
C VAL A 42 6.89 25.23 2.02
N SER A 43 5.71 24.65 2.24
CA SER A 43 4.48 25.40 2.49
C SER A 43 4.13 25.57 3.98
N GLY A 44 4.70 24.75 4.87
CA GLY A 44 4.32 24.67 6.28
C GLY A 44 2.90 24.11 6.53
N THR A 45 2.20 23.65 5.49
CA THR A 45 0.82 23.17 5.62
C THR A 45 0.76 21.77 6.20
N LYS A 46 0.35 21.66 7.46
CA LYS A 46 0.33 20.41 8.25
C LYS A 46 -0.47 19.26 7.62
N VAL A 47 -1.45 19.56 6.76
CA VAL A 47 -2.23 18.53 6.05
C VAL A 47 -1.31 17.67 5.16
N PHE A 48 -0.30 18.27 4.53
CA PHE A 48 0.63 17.53 3.67
C PHE A 48 1.59 16.62 4.46
N LEU A 49 1.93 16.96 5.70
CA LEU A 49 2.69 16.06 6.58
C LEU A 49 1.90 14.78 6.85
N VAL A 50 0.62 14.91 7.22
CA VAL A 50 -0.23 13.75 7.52
C VAL A 50 -0.42 12.89 6.27
N LEU A 51 -0.64 13.51 5.11
CA LEU A 51 -0.76 12.80 3.83
C LEU A 51 0.56 12.14 3.42
N GLY A 52 1.70 12.85 3.56
CA GLY A 52 3.03 12.35 3.22
C GLY A 52 3.34 11.06 3.98
N LEU A 53 3.29 11.12 5.31
CA LEU A 53 3.46 9.95 6.16
C LEU A 53 2.49 8.82 5.81
N ALA A 54 1.20 9.10 5.59
CA ALA A 54 0.22 8.08 5.25
C ALA A 54 0.56 7.36 3.93
N PHE A 55 0.94 8.11 2.89
CA PHE A 55 1.34 7.53 1.60
C PHE A 55 2.66 6.78 1.68
N ILE A 56 3.63 7.23 2.49
CA ILE A 56 4.88 6.50 2.73
C ILE A 56 4.60 5.16 3.42
N PHE A 57 3.87 5.16 4.54
CA PHE A 57 3.57 3.92 5.27
C PHE A 57 2.75 2.95 4.42
N MET A 58 1.77 3.46 3.66
CA MET A 58 0.98 2.65 2.75
C MET A 58 1.83 2.08 1.60
N GLY A 59 2.68 2.92 0.99
CA GLY A 59 3.60 2.53 -0.06
C GLY A 59 4.55 1.41 0.39
N LEU A 60 5.21 1.60 1.53
CA LEU A 60 6.10 0.61 2.13
C LEU A 60 5.37 -0.70 2.49
N SER A 61 4.14 -0.60 3.01
CA SER A 61 3.33 -1.78 3.33
C SER A 61 3.01 -2.60 2.09
N TYR A 62 2.61 -1.95 1.00
CA TYR A 62 2.32 -2.63 -0.27
C TYR A 62 3.58 -3.19 -0.95
N ILE A 63 4.71 -2.49 -0.87
CA ILE A 63 6.02 -3.01 -1.31
C ILE A 63 6.36 -4.27 -0.52
N ALA A 64 6.27 -4.24 0.81
CA ALA A 64 6.60 -5.36 1.68
C ALA A 64 5.70 -6.58 1.41
N ILE A 65 4.39 -6.37 1.26
CA ILE A 65 3.44 -7.45 0.94
C ILE A 65 3.73 -8.03 -0.45
N GLY A 66 3.96 -7.17 -1.44
CA GLY A 66 4.25 -7.56 -2.82
C GLY A 66 5.55 -8.34 -2.95
N LEU A 67 6.65 -7.84 -2.38
CA LEU A 67 7.95 -8.51 -2.36
C LEU A 67 7.95 -9.79 -1.51
N GLY A 68 7.28 -9.77 -0.36
CA GLY A 68 7.19 -10.92 0.54
C GLY A 68 6.43 -12.11 -0.05
N ASN A 69 5.60 -11.87 -1.07
CA ASN A 69 4.88 -12.89 -1.83
C ASN A 69 5.33 -12.94 -3.31
N ARG A 70 6.60 -12.62 -3.58
CA ARG A 70 7.17 -12.62 -4.94
C ARG A 70 7.10 -13.97 -5.64
N ASP A 71 7.10 -15.05 -4.87
CA ASP A 71 6.91 -16.43 -5.31
C ASP A 71 5.55 -16.65 -5.98
N LYS A 72 4.54 -15.88 -5.57
CA LYS A 72 3.16 -15.94 -6.09
C LYS A 72 2.89 -14.89 -7.16
N TRP A 73 3.93 -14.24 -7.67
CA TRP A 73 3.76 -13.33 -8.78
C TRP A 73 3.33 -14.15 -10.01
N LYS A 74 2.14 -13.84 -10.52
CA LYS A 74 1.69 -14.40 -11.78
C LYS A 74 2.73 -14.04 -12.84
N LYS A 75 3.23 -15.06 -13.55
CA LYS A 75 4.09 -14.86 -14.71
C LYS A 75 3.33 -13.99 -15.72
N PRO A 76 4.02 -13.05 -16.40
CA PRO A 76 3.40 -12.20 -17.41
C PRO A 76 2.70 -13.02 -18.50
#